data_AF-A0A6L6ZV36-F1
#
_entry.id   AF-A0A6L6ZV36-F1
#
_cell.length_a   1.000
_cell.length_b   1.000
_cell.length_c   1.000
_cell.angle_alpha   90.00
_cell.angle_beta   90.00
_cell.angle_gamma   90.00
#
_symmetry.space_group_name_H-M   'P 1'
#
loop_
_entity.id
_entity.type
_entity.pdbx_description
1 polymer ?
#
loop_
_entity_poly.entity_id
_entity_poly.type
_entity_poly.pdbx_seq_one_letter_code
_entity_poly.pdbx_strand_id
1 'polypeptide(L)' 'DADAQREGINASARYPKNWVTTGDPAREFTMIQSAPLMLLADPDAFVSVQLA' A
#
# COMPACT_ATOMS: atom_id res chain seq x y z
N ASP A 1 -0.51 7.04 2.11
CA ASP A 1 -1.13 8.17 1.39
C ASP A 1 -0.60 9.53 1.78
N ALA A 2 -0.86 10.04 2.98
CA ALA A 2 -0.53 11.44 3.30
C ALA A 2 0.94 11.83 3.00
N ASP A 3 1.91 10.96 3.29
CA ASP A 3 3.32 11.21 2.99
C ASP A 3 3.62 11.22 1.49
N ALA A 4 3.13 10.22 0.75
CA ALA A 4 3.25 10.18 -0.71
C ALA A 4 2.63 11.43 -1.35
N GLN A 5 1.45 11.86 -0.87
CA GLN A 5 0.77 13.07 -1.35
C GLN A 5 1.56 14.35 -1.04
N ARG A 6 2.16 14.47 0.16
CA ARG A 6 3.04 15.61 0.51
C ARG A 6 4.27 15.70 -0.40
N GLU A 7 4.75 14.56 -0.88
CA GLU A 7 5.85 14.46 -1.83
C GLU A 7 5.39 14.58 -3.30
N GLY A 8 4.12 14.91 -3.53
CA GLY A 8 3.55 15.14 -4.87
C GLY A 8 3.20 13.86 -5.63
N ILE A 9 3.27 12.70 -5.00
CA ILE A 9 2.93 11.41 -5.61
C ILE A 9 1.42 11.18 -5.45
N ASN A 10 0.68 11.44 -6.52
CA ASN A 10 -0.78 11.27 -6.55
C ASN A 10 -1.21 9.86 -6.98
N ALA A 11 -0.34 9.12 -7.66
CA ALA A 11 -0.60 7.74 -8.07
C ALA A 11 0.71 6.96 -8.16
N SER A 12 0.78 5.85 -7.41
CA SER A 12 1.82 4.84 -7.56
C SER A 12 1.27 3.51 -7.06
N ALA A 13 1.71 2.39 -7.65
CA ALA A 13 1.37 1.07 -7.15
C ALA A 13 1.94 0.83 -5.73
N ARG A 14 3.13 1.34 -5.45
CA ARG A 14 3.84 1.24 -4.17
C ARG A 14 4.66 2.50 -3.92
N TYR A 15 4.74 2.93 -2.67
CA TYR A 15 5.56 4.06 -2.22
C TYR A 15 6.54 3.57 -1.14
N PRO A 16 7.79 3.22 -1.54
CA PRO A 16 8.84 2.86 -0.60
C PRO A 16 9.46 4.10 0.04
N LYS A 17 9.75 4.03 1.34
CA LYS A 17 10.42 5.10 2.10
C LYS A 17 11.34 4.49 3.14
N ASN A 18 12.56 5.00 3.25
CA ASN A 18 13.42 4.78 4.42
C ASN A 18 13.55 6.09 5.21
N TRP A 19 13.72 5.99 6.52
CA TRP A 19 14.10 7.13 7.35
C TRP A 19 14.75 6.66 8.65
N VAL A 20 15.48 7.59 9.28
CA VAL A 20 16.08 7.40 10.60
C VAL A 20 15.47 8.42 11.55
N THR A 21 15.00 7.99 12.71
CA THR A 21 14.62 8.89 13.80
C THR A 21 15.85 9.15 14.68
N THR A 22 16.22 10.42 14.84
CA THR A 22 17.31 10.85 15.73
C THR A 22 16.92 10.66 17.19
N GLY A 23 17.85 10.21 18.02
CA GLY A 23 17.67 9.97 19.45
C GLY A 23 18.72 9.02 19.99
N ASP A 24 18.60 8.68 21.29
CA ASP A 24 19.40 7.62 21.92
C ASP A 24 18.45 6.51 22.42
N PRO A 25 18.32 5.37 21.72
CA PRO A 25 19.02 5.02 20.48
C PRO A 25 18.39 5.64 19.23
N ALA A 26 19.21 5.87 18.21
CA ALA A 26 18.72 6.13 16.87
C ALA A 26 18.04 4.87 16.30
N ARG A 27 16.97 5.06 15.53
CA ARG A 27 16.21 3.93 14.95
C ARG A 27 15.99 4.16 13.47
N GLU A 28 16.32 3.15 12.67
CA GLU A 28 16.06 3.12 11.24
C GLU A 28 14.78 2.35 10.93
N PHE A 29 14.01 2.86 9.98
CA PHE A 29 12.77 2.26 9.52
C PHE A 29 12.70 2.21 8.00
N THR A 30 12.05 1.17 7.50
CA THR A 30 11.60 1.08 6.12
C THR A 30 10.09 0.90 6.10
N MET A 31 9.42 1.54 5.14
CA MET A 31 7.97 1.46 4.95
C MET A 31 7.65 1.32 3.47
N ILE A 32 6.65 0.50 3.16
CA ILE A 32 6.00 0.48 1.86
C ILE A 32 4.54 0.89 2.08
N GLN A 33 4.09 1.98 1.46
CA GLN A 33 2.68 2.35 1.43
C GLN A 33 2.05 1.94 0.09
N SER A 34 0.78 1.56 0.13
CA SER A 34 -0.04 1.27 -1.05
C SER A 34 -1.51 1.40 -0.72
N ALA A 35 -2.32 1.85 -1.69
CA ALA A 35 -3.77 1.90 -1.59
C ALA A 35 -4.43 1.10 -2.73
N PRO A 36 -4.31 -0.25 -2.74
CA PRO A 36 -4.90 -1.07 -3.79
C PRO A 36 -6.42 -1.22 -3.60
N LEU A 37 -7.16 -1.22 -4.71
CA LEU A 37 -8.54 -1.69 -4.77
C LEU A 37 -8.61 -2.82 -5.80
N MET A 38 -8.95 -4.02 -5.34
CA MET A 38 -9.22 -5.13 -6.23
C MET A 38 -10.63 -4.97 -6.82
N LEU A 39 -10.71 -4.77 -8.13
CA LEU A 39 -11.96 -4.59 -8.83
C LEU A 39 -12.21 -5.77 -9.77
N LEU A 40 -13.38 -6.37 -9.68
CA LEU A 40 -13.89 -7.26 -10.73
C LEU A 40 -14.54 -6.41 -11.82
N ALA A 41 -14.12 -6.61 -13.06
CA ALA A 41 -14.72 -5.92 -14.20
C ALA A 41 -16.18 -6.34 -14.41
N ASP A 42 -16.47 -7.63 -14.17
CA ASP A 42 -17.81 -8.22 -14.14
C ASP A 42 -17.85 -9.27 -13.00
N PRO A 43 -18.54 -8.98 -11.89
CA PRO A 43 -18.63 -9.93 -10.78
C PRO A 43 -19.51 -11.15 -11.09
N ASP A 44 -20.46 -11.04 -12.03
CA ASP A 44 -21.39 -12.13 -12.38
C ASP A 44 -20.72 -13.21 -13.26
N ALA A 45 -19.56 -12.90 -13.83
CA ALA A 45 -18.75 -13.83 -14.61
C ALA A 45 -18.08 -14.95 -13.79
N PHE A 46 -18.16 -14.88 -12.45
CA PHE A 46 -17.52 -15.85 -11.55
C PHE A 46 -18.55 -16.56 -10.66
N VAL A 47 -18.50 -17.89 -10.63
CA VAL A 47 -19.33 -18.73 -9.75
C VAL A 47 -18.43 -19.53 -8.82
N SER A 48 -18.71 -19.49 -7.52
CA SER A 48 -18.05 -20.33 -6.51
C SER A 48 -19.03 -21.37 -5.97
N VAL A 49 -18.69 -22.66 -6.06
CA VAL A 49 -19.50 -23.77 -5.55
C VAL A 49 -18.69 -24.51 -4.48
N GLN A 50 -19.22 -24.57 -3.26
CA GLN A 50 -18.66 -25.39 -2.19
C GLN A 50 -19.26 -26.80 -2.26
N LEU A 51 -18.41 -27.82 -2.38
CA LEU A 51 -18.82 -29.22 -2.32
C LEU A 51 -18.79 -29.73 -0.87
N ALA A 52 -19.57 -30.78 -0.60
CA ALA A 52 -19.67 -31.45 0.70
C ALA A 52 -18.47 -32.37 0.99
#